data_AF-A0AAD6CYA7-F1
#
_entry.id   AF-A0AAD6CYA7-F1
#
_cell.length_a   1.000
_cell.length_b   1.000
_cell.length_c   1.000
_cell.angle_alpha   90.00
_cell.angle_beta   90.00
_cell.angle_gamma   90.00
#
_symmetry.space_group_name_H-M   'P 1'
#
loop_
_entity.id
_entity.type
_entity.pdbx_description
1 polymer ?
#
loop_
_entity_poly.entity_id
_entity_poly.type
_entity_poly.pdbx_seq_one_letter_code
_entity_poly.pdbx_strand_id
1 'polypeptide(L)'
;MDMILTGRPVGAQEALAVGLASRVVPKGESLNPSLEIARQLIAFPALSLNTDCRSCYYSPYEANSFGEALSYESTEGRKVISKEAHQGAIKSSKGSGRHGSFKESSKL
;
A
#
# COMPACT_ATOMS: atom_id res chain seq x y z
N MET A 1 -6.61 -22.55 6.38
CA MET A 1 -6.79 -23.51 7.49
C MET A 1 -5.60 -24.44 7.67
N ASP A 2 -4.92 -24.89 6.61
CA ASP A 2 -3.75 -25.79 6.71
C ASP A 2 -2.70 -25.32 7.73
N MET A 3 -2.04 -24.16 7.51
CA MET A 3 -1.02 -23.63 8.43
C MET A 3 -1.47 -23.55 9.90
N ILE A 4 -2.73 -23.18 10.15
CA ILE A 4 -3.29 -23.00 11.50
C ILE A 4 -3.49 -24.36 12.18
N LEU A 5 -4.02 -25.35 11.47
CA LEU A 5 -4.36 -26.65 12.05
C LEU A 5 -3.17 -27.59 12.13
N THR A 6 -2.23 -27.50 11.19
CA THR A 6 -1.08 -28.40 11.11
C THR A 6 0.17 -27.84 11.79
N GLY A 7 0.25 -26.51 11.94
CA GLY A 7 1.44 -25.85 12.49
C GLY A 7 2.72 -26.06 11.65
N ARG A 8 2.58 -26.55 10.40
CA ARG A 8 3.73 -26.88 9.56
C ARG A 8 4.53 -25.62 9.20
N PRO A 9 5.86 -25.72 9.03
CA PRO A 9 6.64 -24.62 8.50
C PRO A 9 6.24 -24.32 7.05
N VAL A 10 6.32 -23.04 6.69
CA VAL A 10 6.12 -22.55 5.31
C VAL A 10 7.43 -21.97 4.81
N GLY A 11 7.94 -22.54 3.72
CA GLY A 11 9.18 -22.08 3.08
C GLY A 11 8.98 -20.75 2.36
N ALA A 12 10.08 -20.04 2.07
CA ALA A 12 10.02 -18.70 1.46
C ALA A 12 9.32 -18.69 0.09
N GLN A 13 9.58 -19.69 -0.76
CA GLN A 13 8.97 -19.81 -2.08
C GLN A 13 7.47 -20.10 -2.01
N GLU A 14 7.05 -20.94 -1.07
CA GLU A 14 5.63 -21.19 -0.83
C GLU A 14 4.94 -19.92 -0.29
N ALA A 15 5.56 -19.25 0.67
CA ALA A 15 5.05 -17.99 1.21
C ALA A 15 4.84 -16.95 0.11
N LEU A 16 5.74 -16.88 -0.88
CA LEU A 16 5.57 -16.02 -2.05
C LEU A 16 4.39 -16.44 -2.92
N ALA A 17 4.28 -17.74 -3.23
CA ALA A 17 3.24 -18.26 -4.11
C ALA A 17 1.82 -18.07 -3.55
N VAL A 18 1.65 -18.14 -2.23
CA VAL A 18 0.35 -17.95 -1.56
C VAL A 18 0.08 -16.50 -1.13
N GLY A 19 0.98 -15.57 -1.42
CA GLY A 19 0.84 -14.15 -1.07
C GLY A 19 1.12 -13.80 0.39
N LEU A 20 1.67 -14.73 1.18
CA LEU A 20 2.10 -14.48 2.56
C LEU A 20 3.35 -13.58 2.61
N ALA A 21 4.25 -13.72 1.64
CA ALA A 21 5.40 -12.84 1.43
C ALA A 21 5.30 -12.19 0.05
N SER A 22 5.62 -10.89 -0.05
CA SER A 22 5.58 -10.20 -1.34
C SER A 22 6.87 -10.33 -2.16
N ARG A 23 7.98 -10.72 -1.52
CA ARG A 23 9.31 -10.88 -2.13
C ARG A 23 10.11 -11.96 -1.41
N VAL A 24 11.01 -12.63 -2.14
CA VAL A 24 12.00 -13.59 -1.60
C VAL A 24 13.38 -13.13 -2.03
N VAL A 25 14.32 -13.13 -1.10
CA VAL A 25 15.69 -12.65 -1.31
C VAL A 25 16.70 -13.61 -0.69
N PRO A 26 17.99 -13.55 -1.07
CA PRO A 26 19.03 -14.36 -0.47
C PRO A 26 19.14 -14.17 1.06
N LYS A 27 19.65 -15.20 1.73
CA LYS A 27 19.81 -15.18 3.19
C LYS A 27 20.75 -14.04 3.61
N GLY A 28 20.31 -13.22 4.56
CA GLY A 28 21.07 -12.09 5.07
C GLY A 28 20.85 -10.77 4.32
N GLU A 29 20.10 -10.79 3.21
CA GLU A 29 19.91 -9.59 2.37
C GLU A 29 18.55 -8.92 2.56
N SER A 30 17.69 -9.38 3.48
CA SER A 30 16.33 -8.85 3.65
C SER A 30 16.23 -7.36 3.96
N LEU A 31 17.22 -6.80 4.66
CA LEU A 31 17.19 -5.42 5.11
C LEU A 31 17.23 -4.41 3.95
N ASN A 32 18.14 -4.60 3.00
CA ASN A 32 18.36 -3.60 1.94
C ASN A 32 17.13 -3.42 1.03
N PRO A 33 16.52 -4.49 0.48
CA PRO A 33 15.28 -4.39 -0.29
C PRO A 33 14.11 -3.86 0.55
N SER A 34 14.03 -4.22 1.84
CA SER A 34 13.00 -3.69 2.74
C SER A 34 13.12 -2.17 2.91
N LEU A 35 14.33 -1.66 3.09
CA LEU A 35 14.60 -0.22 3.18
C LEU A 35 14.36 0.49 1.84
N GLU A 36 14.65 -0.15 0.72
CA GLU A 36 14.31 0.39 -0.60
C GLU A 36 12.81 0.60 -0.76
N ILE A 37 12.00 -0.38 -0.39
CA ILE A 37 10.53 -0.28 -0.39
C ILE A 37 10.07 0.82 0.56
N ALA A 38 10.63 0.88 1.78
CA ALA A 38 10.28 1.92 2.74
C ALA A 38 10.56 3.33 2.17
N ARG A 39 11.71 3.53 1.52
CA ARG A 39 12.05 4.80 0.84
C ARG A 39 11.09 5.13 -0.29
N GLN A 40 10.64 4.13 -1.05
CA GLN A 40 9.64 4.32 -2.10
C GLN A 40 8.29 4.73 -1.49
N LEU A 41 7.84 4.09 -0.40
CA LEU A 41 6.57 4.39 0.25
C LEU A 41 6.53 5.80 0.83
N ILE A 42 7.58 6.24 1.52
CA ILE A 42 7.62 7.59 2.11
C ILE A 42 7.70 8.72 1.07
N ALA A 43 8.01 8.41 -0.19
CA ALA A 43 7.98 9.38 -1.28
C ALA A 43 6.54 9.73 -1.72
N PHE A 44 5.53 8.99 -1.25
CA PHE A 44 4.13 9.28 -1.53
C PHE A 44 3.47 10.04 -0.37
N PRO A 45 2.38 10.79 -0.64
CA PRO A 45 1.63 11.49 0.40
C PRO A 45 1.10 10.53 1.47
N ALA A 46 1.51 10.78 2.71
CA ALA A 46 1.26 9.86 3.82
C ALA A 46 -0.23 9.76 4.19
N LEU A 47 -1.02 10.84 4.07
CA LEU A 47 -2.45 10.76 4.39
C LEU A 47 -3.18 9.87 3.39
N SER A 48 -2.91 10.01 2.08
CA SER A 48 -3.48 9.13 1.06
C SER A 48 -3.13 7.67 1.33
N LEU A 49 -1.84 7.34 1.45
CA LEU A 49 -1.38 5.96 1.68
C LEU A 49 -2.05 5.34 2.92
N ASN A 50 -2.08 6.06 4.04
CA ASN A 50 -2.67 5.54 5.27
C ASN A 50 -4.18 5.38 5.18
N THR A 51 -4.86 6.27 4.45
CA THR A 51 -6.31 6.19 4.23
C THR A 51 -6.67 4.97 3.38
N ASP A 52 -5.93 4.75 2.31
CA ASP A 52 -6.11 3.60 1.42
C ASP A 52 -5.84 2.28 2.17
N CYS A 53 -4.74 2.20 2.92
CA CYS A 53 -4.44 1.05 3.76
C CYS A 53 -5.56 0.75 4.76
N ARG A 54 -6.12 1.77 5.42
CA ARG A 54 -7.25 1.58 6.34
C ARG A 54 -8.50 1.08 5.64
N SER A 55 -8.82 1.64 4.47
CA SER A 55 -9.97 1.20 3.66
C SER A 55 -9.86 -0.28 3.26
N CYS A 56 -8.65 -0.75 2.92
CA CYS A 56 -8.37 -2.15 2.60
C CYS A 56 -8.58 -3.11 3.78
N TYR A 57 -8.42 -2.66 5.03
CA TYR A 57 -8.75 -3.47 6.20
C TYR A 57 -10.23 -3.38 6.55
N TYR A 58 -10.80 -2.18 6.52
CA TYR A 58 -12.20 -1.97 6.88
C TYR A 58 -13.16 -2.75 5.98
N SER A 59 -12.93 -2.71 4.66
CA SER A 59 -13.86 -3.27 3.68
C SER A 59 -14.13 -4.78 3.82
N PRO A 60 -13.11 -5.67 3.92
CA PRO A 60 -13.34 -7.10 4.05
C PRO A 60 -13.60 -7.58 5.49
N TYR A 61 -13.17 -6.82 6.52
CA TYR A 61 -13.17 -7.32 7.90
C TYR A 61 -14.18 -6.61 8.83
N GLU A 62 -14.58 -5.38 8.52
CA GLU A 62 -15.42 -4.56 9.43
C GLU A 62 -16.74 -4.10 8.80
N ALA A 63 -16.75 -3.82 7.49
CA ALA A 63 -17.96 -3.38 6.82
C ALA A 63 -19.03 -4.49 6.79
N ASN A 64 -20.27 -4.14 7.15
CA ASN A 64 -21.41 -5.06 7.15
C ASN A 64 -22.03 -5.21 5.76
N SER A 65 -21.68 -4.33 4.81
CA SER A 65 -22.16 -4.38 3.44
C SER A 65 -21.20 -3.68 2.48
N PHE A 66 -21.33 -4.00 1.19
CA PHE A 66 -20.60 -3.30 0.13
C PHE A 66 -20.91 -1.79 0.10
N GLY A 67 -22.16 -1.40 0.35
CA GLY A 67 -22.55 0.01 0.38
C GLY A 67 -21.89 0.77 1.54
N GLU A 68 -21.69 0.12 2.68
CA GLU A 68 -20.95 0.67 3.82
C GLU A 68 -19.46 0.82 3.49
N ALA A 69 -18.84 -0.20 2.90
CA ALA A 69 -17.45 -0.14 2.45
C ALA A 69 -17.19 1.03 1.48
N LEU A 70 -18.05 1.19 0.47
CA LEU A 70 -17.97 2.31 -0.48
C LEU A 70 -18.20 3.67 0.20
N SER A 71 -19.13 3.74 1.16
CA SER A 71 -19.42 4.97 1.89
C SER A 71 -18.24 5.39 2.77
N TYR A 72 -17.56 4.42 3.39
CA TYR A 72 -16.34 4.63 4.15
C TYR A 72 -15.21 5.15 3.25
N GLU A 73 -14.92 4.44 2.14
CA GLU A 73 -13.90 4.86 1.16
C GLU A 73 -14.16 6.29 0.67
N SER A 74 -15.40 6.60 0.28
CA SER A 74 -15.79 7.93 -0.18
C SER A 74 -15.60 9.01 0.91
N THR A 75 -15.96 8.70 2.15
CA THR A 75 -15.90 9.66 3.25
C THR A 75 -14.47 9.97 3.68
N GLU A 76 -13.64 8.94 3.81
CA GLU A 76 -12.23 9.12 4.17
C GLU A 76 -11.43 9.69 2.99
N GLY A 77 -11.69 9.25 1.76
CA GLY A 77 -11.07 9.78 0.54
C GLY A 77 -11.31 11.28 0.34
N ARG A 78 -12.51 11.79 0.64
CA ARG A 78 -12.80 13.24 0.59
C ARG A 78 -11.89 14.06 1.50
N LYS A 79 -11.48 13.54 2.65
CA LYS A 79 -10.56 14.21 3.58
C LYS A 79 -9.14 14.29 3.00
N VAL A 80 -8.74 13.28 2.22
CA VAL A 80 -7.46 13.28 1.49
C VAL A 80 -7.49 14.33 0.38
N ILE A 81 -8.60 14.41 -0.37
CA ILE A 81 -8.74 15.35 -1.50
C ILE A 81 -8.51 16.79 -1.07
N SER A 82 -9.12 17.19 0.06
CA SER A 82 -9.02 18.56 0.56
C SER A 82 -7.64 18.94 1.08
N LYS A 83 -6.79 17.96 1.46
CA LYS A 83 -5.49 18.20 2.10
C LYS A 83 -4.28 17.96 1.18
N GLU A 84 -4.31 16.91 0.35
CA GLU A 84 -3.14 16.46 -0.41
C GLU A 84 -3.39 16.39 -1.93
N ALA A 85 -4.60 15.99 -2.37
CA ALA A 85 -4.81 15.63 -3.77
C ALA A 85 -4.67 16.80 -4.74
N HIS A 86 -5.04 18.03 -4.33
CA HIS A 86 -4.93 19.20 -5.21
C HIS A 86 -3.48 19.49 -5.63
N GLN A 87 -2.52 19.41 -4.69
CA GLN A 87 -1.11 19.61 -5.01
C GLN A 87 -0.55 18.46 -5.86
N GLY A 88 -0.96 17.22 -5.58
CA GLY A 88 -0.62 16.06 -6.40
C GLY A 88 -1.13 16.19 -7.85
N ALA A 89 -2.36 16.65 -8.03
CA ALA A 89 -2.96 16.87 -9.35
C ALA A 89 -2.21 17.94 -10.16
N ILE A 90 -1.74 19.03 -9.53
CA ILE A 90 -0.91 20.04 -10.20
C ILE A 90 0.45 19.47 -10.63
N LYS A 91 1.09 18.66 -9.79
CA LYS A 91 2.36 18.00 -10.15
C LYS A 91 2.15 17.03 -11.33
N SER A 92 1.05 16.28 -11.30
CA SER A 92 0.68 15.35 -12.36
C SER A 92 0.39 16.05 -13.70
N SER A 93 -0.36 17.16 -13.67
CA SER A 93 -0.64 17.95 -14.88
C SER A 93 0.64 18.55 -15.48
N LYS A 94 1.63 18.88 -14.65
CA LYS A 94 2.97 19.35 -15.06
C LYS A 94 3.91 18.22 -15.51
N GLY A 95 3.50 16.95 -15.44
CA GLY A 95 4.24 15.81 -15.99
C GLY A 95 4.83 14.85 -14.96
N SER A 96 4.93 15.23 -13.68
CA SER A 96 5.45 14.35 -12.63
C SER A 96 4.49 13.17 -12.39
N GLY A 97 4.96 11.93 -12.50
CA GLY A 97 4.12 10.73 -12.35
C GLY A 97 3.42 10.26 -13.64
N ARG A 98 3.54 10.97 -14.77
CA ARG A 98 3.04 10.45 -16.07
C ARG A 98 3.91 9.30 -16.55
N HIS A 99 3.27 8.28 -17.12
CA HIS A 99 3.93 7.05 -17.61
C HIS A 99 4.76 6.30 -16.54
N GLY A 100 4.42 6.45 -15.25
CA GLY A 100 5.11 5.76 -14.15
C GLY A 100 6.47 6.37 -13.76
N SER A 101 6.78 7.61 -14.17
CA SER A 101 8.00 8.30 -13.77
C SER A 101 7.83 9.07 -12.45
N PHE A 102 8.39 8.56 -11.35
CA PHE A 102 8.25 9.13 -10.00
C PHE A 102 9.51 9.85 -9.47
N LYS A 103 10.44 10.26 -10.36
CA LYS A 103 11.75 10.79 -9.98
C LYS A 103 11.73 12.11 -9.17
N GLU A 104 10.59 12.82 -9.13
CA GLU A 104 10.47 14.13 -8.45
C GLU A 104 9.71 14.11 -7.12
N SER A 105 9.17 12.97 -6.67
CA SER A 105 8.39 12.91 -5.43
C SER A 105 9.24 12.98 -4.15
N SER A 106 10.58 12.92 -4.29
CA SER A 106 11.56 12.84 -3.19
C SER A 106 11.88 14.19 -2.50
N LYS A 107 11.16 15.27 -2.80
CA LYS A 107 11.36 16.57 -2.13
C LYS A 107 10.10 16.96 -1.37
N LEU A 108 9.90 16.31 -0.23
CA LEU A 108 9.18 16.85 0.92
C LEU A 108 10.07 16.66 2.15
#